data_AF-A0A9D5XYV9-F1
#
_entry.id   AF-A0A9D5XYV9-F1
#
_cell.length_a   1.000
_cell.length_b   1.000
_cell.length_c   1.000
_cell.angle_alpha   90.00
_cell.angle_beta   90.00
_cell.angle_gamma   90.00
#
_symmetry.space_group_name_H-M   'P 1'
#
loop_
_entity.id
_entity.type
_entity.pdbx_description
1 polymer ?
#
loop_
_entity_poly.entity_id
_entity_poly.type
_entity_poly.pdbx_seq_one_letter_code
_entity_poly.pdbx_strand_id
1 'polypeptide(L)'
;MPSLGFSPCGGISFYSAGFTIPRESLIVRGAECGGISRRTVGNTQIPSEGTLLNLRGLLLLAAPQSVGGQAVIEGVMMRAKNTLAIAVRKSDGEIVTEVRPWFTMIRHPLLKKPFVRGFPVLMETMVNGIKALNYSAMQAADGDEEAGELTNWHLALTMVLALGAALGLFVVLPHFLSVGMEMLGWAGDVESLSFHAWDGVIKMLVFVGYILAISYIPDIRRVFEYHGAEHKVIWTWEDGKDLSPAATRFYSRLHPRCGTAFLLFVLAVSILLYAVLVPYLLTFYSPEHFAAKHLYIVAMKLVLMVPVSCVAYEMIKFAGKYSRNFLCRILCWPGLMMQLLTTKEPDDSQVEVAIAALQCAVNPEEC
;
A
#
# COMPACT_ATOMS: atom_id res chain seq x y z
N MET A 1 -20.51 1.24 -76.15
CA MET A 1 -20.31 -0.01 -75.36
C MET A 1 -19.74 -1.08 -76.29
N PRO A 2 -18.42 -1.32 -76.27
CA PRO A 2 -17.77 -2.42 -77.00
C PRO A 2 -17.82 -3.71 -76.14
N SER A 3 -18.22 -4.90 -76.61
CA SER A 3 -17.71 -5.82 -77.65
C SER A 3 -16.78 -6.93 -77.09
N LEU A 4 -17.27 -8.18 -77.17
CA LEU A 4 -16.61 -9.45 -77.62
C LEU A 4 -15.25 -9.84 -77.00
N GLY A 5 -14.94 -11.08 -76.59
CA GLY A 5 -15.59 -12.39 -76.75
C GLY A 5 -14.60 -13.54 -76.39
N PHE A 6 -15.11 -14.78 -76.52
CA PHE A 6 -14.44 -16.09 -76.71
C PHE A 6 -13.54 -16.75 -75.62
N SER A 7 -13.79 -18.06 -75.47
CA SER A 7 -13.10 -19.16 -74.73
C SER A 7 -11.77 -19.59 -75.41
N PRO A 8 -11.06 -20.71 -75.07
CA PRO A 8 -11.04 -21.64 -73.90
C PRO A 8 -9.60 -22.09 -73.45
N CYS A 9 -9.54 -23.11 -72.56
CA CYS A 9 -8.45 -24.11 -72.34
C CYS A 9 -7.30 -23.85 -71.34
N GLY A 10 -7.05 -24.87 -70.50
CA GLY A 10 -5.69 -25.30 -70.14
C GLY A 10 -5.38 -25.44 -68.64
N GLY A 11 -5.45 -26.66 -68.10
CA GLY A 11 -4.76 -27.04 -66.86
C GLY A 11 -3.36 -27.61 -67.12
N ILE A 12 -2.56 -27.75 -66.04
CA ILE A 12 -1.40 -28.65 -65.72
C ILE A 12 -0.74 -27.99 -64.47
N SER A 13 -0.78 -28.54 -63.24
CA SER A 13 -0.10 -29.71 -62.65
C SER A 13 1.33 -29.42 -62.09
N PHE A 14 1.43 -29.48 -60.74
CA PHE A 14 2.55 -29.83 -59.82
C PHE A 14 3.83 -28.95 -59.72
N TYR A 15 4.13 -28.44 -58.50
CA TYR A 15 5.25 -28.91 -57.66
C TYR A 15 5.13 -28.43 -56.19
N SER A 16 5.51 -29.37 -55.30
CA SER A 16 5.72 -29.33 -53.84
C SER A 16 6.33 -28.06 -53.20
N ALA A 17 5.80 -27.65 -52.04
CA ALA A 17 6.60 -27.38 -50.83
C ALA A 17 5.69 -27.19 -49.60
N GLY A 18 5.45 -28.27 -48.84
CA GLY A 18 5.00 -28.19 -47.45
C GLY A 18 6.22 -28.01 -46.54
N PHE A 19 6.13 -27.10 -45.57
CA PHE A 19 7.16 -26.95 -44.54
C PHE A 19 6.55 -27.06 -43.14
N THR A 20 6.57 -28.30 -42.64
CA THR A 20 6.55 -28.66 -41.22
C THR A 20 7.98 -28.62 -40.69
N ILE A 21 8.24 -27.93 -39.58
CA ILE A 21 9.55 -27.97 -38.89
C ILE A 21 9.43 -28.85 -37.63
N PRO A 22 10.25 -29.91 -37.50
CA PRO A 22 10.23 -30.84 -36.37
C PRO A 22 11.23 -30.48 -35.25
N ARG A 23 11.01 -31.12 -34.09
CA ARG A 23 11.97 -31.25 -32.98
C ARG A 23 13.18 -32.09 -33.44
N GLU A 24 14.40 -31.67 -33.12
CA GLU A 24 15.42 -32.55 -32.52
C GLU A 24 16.68 -31.81 -32.03
N SER A 25 17.29 -32.46 -31.04
CA SER A 25 18.54 -32.25 -30.30
C SER A 25 19.80 -31.85 -31.08
N LEU A 26 20.67 -31.04 -30.46
CA LEU A 26 22.13 -30.98 -30.70
C LEU A 26 22.83 -30.58 -29.38
N ILE A 27 23.33 -31.53 -28.58
CA ILE A 27 24.69 -32.12 -28.58
C ILE A 27 25.82 -31.09 -28.46
N VAL A 28 26.44 -31.12 -27.28
CA VAL A 28 27.70 -30.48 -26.88
C VAL A 28 28.89 -31.16 -27.58
N ARG A 29 29.75 -30.37 -28.23
CA ARG A 29 31.16 -30.68 -28.55
C ARG A 29 31.93 -29.37 -28.29
N GLY A 30 32.89 -29.26 -27.38
CA GLY A 30 34.08 -30.08 -27.23
C GLY A 30 35.20 -29.47 -28.07
N ALA A 31 35.75 -28.33 -27.64
CA ALA A 31 36.85 -27.65 -28.33
C ALA A 31 38.21 -28.15 -27.81
N GLU A 32 39.03 -28.60 -28.73
CA GLU A 32 40.37 -29.17 -28.51
C GLU A 32 41.42 -28.09 -28.14
N CYS A 33 42.38 -28.50 -27.30
CA CYS A 33 43.62 -27.77 -27.03
C CYS A 33 44.60 -27.88 -28.20
N GLY A 34 45.22 -26.77 -28.61
CA GLY A 34 46.38 -26.78 -29.48
C GLY A 34 47.10 -25.42 -29.57
N GLY A 35 48.39 -25.41 -29.21
CA GLY A 35 49.38 -24.48 -29.76
C GLY A 35 49.74 -23.24 -28.94
N ILE A 36 50.69 -23.39 -28.02
CA ILE A 36 51.48 -22.28 -27.47
C ILE A 36 52.38 -21.73 -28.58
N SER A 37 52.18 -20.47 -28.97
CA SER A 37 53.16 -19.68 -29.72
C SER A 37 53.35 -18.33 -29.01
N ARG A 38 54.53 -18.13 -28.42
CA ARG A 38 54.95 -16.86 -27.81
C ARG A 38 54.95 -15.76 -28.88
N ARG A 39 53.98 -14.84 -28.82
CA ARG A 39 54.12 -13.49 -29.38
C ARG A 39 54.32 -12.52 -28.22
N THR A 40 55.44 -11.82 -28.28
CA THR A 40 55.81 -10.69 -27.45
C THR A 40 54.68 -9.67 -27.37
N VAL A 41 54.19 -9.40 -26.16
CA VAL A 41 53.22 -8.34 -25.87
C VAL A 41 53.90 -7.01 -26.12
N GLY A 42 53.51 -6.36 -27.21
CA GLY A 42 53.76 -4.95 -27.44
C GLY A 42 52.92 -4.11 -26.46
N ASN A 43 53.63 -3.24 -25.74
CA ASN A 43 53.17 -2.12 -24.93
C ASN A 43 51.69 -1.73 -25.14
N THR A 44 50.79 -2.25 -24.30
CA THR A 44 49.41 -1.77 -24.19
C THR A 44 49.34 -0.90 -22.94
N GLN A 45 49.18 0.40 -23.15
CA GLN A 45 49.05 1.38 -22.08
C GLN A 45 47.85 1.01 -21.19
N ILE A 46 48.13 0.83 -19.90
CA ILE A 46 47.13 0.74 -18.84
C ILE A 46 46.42 2.11 -18.81
N PRO A 47 45.08 2.21 -18.97
CA PRO A 47 44.39 3.47 -18.77
C PRO A 47 44.51 3.85 -17.29
N SER A 48 44.86 5.11 -17.04
CA SER A 48 45.03 5.69 -15.71
C SER A 48 43.74 5.61 -14.87
N GLU A 49 43.91 5.73 -13.55
CA GLU A 49 42.93 5.56 -12.46
C GLU A 49 41.65 6.45 -12.50
N GLY A 50 41.27 7.01 -13.65
CA GLY A 50 40.09 7.87 -13.82
C GLY A 50 38.80 7.16 -14.29
N THR A 51 38.84 5.86 -14.63
CA THR A 51 37.70 5.14 -15.24
C THR A 51 37.11 4.06 -14.31
N LEU A 52 37.26 4.21 -13.00
CA LEU A 52 36.35 3.60 -12.02
C LEU A 52 35.28 4.62 -11.61
N LEU A 53 34.63 5.22 -12.61
CA LEU A 53 33.43 6.00 -12.43
C LEU A 53 32.30 5.04 -11.99
N ASN A 54 32.29 4.76 -10.70
CA ASN A 54 31.12 4.52 -9.89
C ASN A 54 30.11 3.50 -10.46
N LEU A 55 30.52 2.25 -10.72
CA LEU A 55 29.56 1.16 -11.01
C LEU A 55 28.50 1.03 -9.90
N ARG A 56 28.87 1.32 -8.65
CA ARG A 56 27.92 1.42 -7.52
C ARG A 56 26.96 2.60 -7.66
N GLY A 57 27.45 3.77 -8.09
CA GLY A 57 26.62 4.95 -8.38
C GLY A 57 25.68 4.74 -9.58
N LEU A 58 26.15 4.04 -10.62
CA LEU A 58 25.35 3.71 -11.80
C LEU A 58 24.28 2.65 -11.51
N LEU A 59 24.57 1.64 -10.67
CA LEU A 59 23.56 0.69 -10.18
C LEU A 59 22.54 1.36 -9.23
N LEU A 60 22.97 2.36 -8.45
CA LEU A 60 22.10 3.15 -7.57
C LEU A 60 21.18 4.11 -8.34
N LEU A 61 21.57 4.54 -9.53
CA LEU A 61 20.75 5.35 -10.45
C LEU A 61 19.65 4.55 -11.16
N ALA A 62 19.73 3.21 -11.16
CA ALA A 62 18.81 2.34 -11.88
C ALA A 62 17.70 1.72 -11.00
N ALA A 63 17.72 1.94 -9.68
CA ALA A 63 16.66 1.46 -8.81
C ALA A 63 15.46 2.43 -8.87
N PRO A 64 14.24 1.97 -9.21
CA PRO A 64 13.07 2.83 -9.24
C PRO A 64 12.90 3.52 -7.89
N GLN A 65 12.61 4.82 -7.93
CA GLN A 65 12.40 5.62 -6.73
C GLN A 65 11.32 4.99 -5.86
N SER A 66 11.56 4.88 -4.55
CA SER A 66 10.55 4.37 -3.63
C SER A 66 9.35 5.30 -3.62
N VAL A 67 8.20 4.74 -3.97
CA VAL A 67 6.90 5.41 -4.02
C VAL A 67 5.90 4.68 -3.12
N GLY A 68 4.82 5.36 -2.78
CA GLY A 68 3.65 4.77 -2.12
C GLY A 68 2.47 5.72 -2.30
N GLY A 69 1.26 5.24 -2.04
CA GLY A 69 0.08 6.06 -2.19
C GLY A 69 -1.00 5.78 -1.16
N GLN A 70 -2.14 6.42 -1.42
CA GLN A 70 -3.41 6.19 -0.76
C GLN A 70 -4.52 6.51 -1.75
N ALA A 71 -5.50 5.62 -1.88
CA ALA A 71 -6.74 5.92 -2.60
C ALA A 71 -7.53 7.05 -1.91
N VAL A 72 -8.16 7.89 -2.72
CA VAL A 72 -9.05 8.97 -2.31
C VAL A 72 -10.34 8.90 -3.13
N ILE A 73 -11.26 9.85 -2.94
CA ILE A 73 -12.55 9.85 -3.65
C ILE A 73 -12.28 10.14 -5.13
N GLU A 74 -12.73 9.25 -6.02
CA GLU A 74 -12.45 9.33 -7.47
C GLU A 74 -10.98 9.54 -7.86
N GLY A 75 -10.04 9.08 -7.02
CA GLY A 75 -8.64 9.42 -7.24
C GLY A 75 -7.61 8.67 -6.42
N VAL A 76 -6.35 9.06 -6.60
CA VAL A 76 -5.20 8.52 -5.87
C VAL A 76 -4.26 9.65 -5.46
N MET A 77 -3.79 9.59 -4.23
CA MET A 77 -2.65 10.36 -3.76
C MET A 77 -1.39 9.50 -3.82
N MET A 78 -0.33 10.00 -4.44
CA MET A 78 0.98 9.37 -4.51
C MET A 78 2.04 10.22 -3.81
N ARG A 79 3.00 9.57 -3.18
CA ARG A 79 4.16 10.18 -2.54
C ARG A 79 5.44 9.64 -3.15
N ALA A 80 6.30 10.54 -3.59
CA ALA A 80 7.67 10.23 -3.96
C ALA A 80 8.63 11.20 -3.23
N LYS A 81 9.51 10.67 -2.38
CA LYS A 81 10.41 11.47 -1.52
C LYS A 81 9.63 12.52 -0.69
N ASN A 82 9.78 13.80 -1.02
CA ASN A 82 9.16 14.95 -0.35
C ASN A 82 8.03 15.57 -1.19
N THR A 83 7.65 14.93 -2.29
CA THR A 83 6.58 15.36 -3.18
C THR A 83 5.35 14.51 -2.93
N LEU A 84 4.20 15.16 -2.85
CA LEU A 84 2.87 14.56 -2.82
C LEU A 84 2.14 15.03 -4.08
N ALA A 85 1.58 14.10 -4.85
CA ALA A 85 0.70 14.44 -5.96
C ALA A 85 -0.65 13.75 -5.76
N ILE A 86 -1.73 14.46 -6.05
CA ILE A 86 -3.09 13.94 -5.99
C ILE A 86 -3.66 14.04 -7.39
N ALA A 87 -4.19 12.94 -7.93
CA ALA A 87 -4.95 12.96 -9.17
C ALA A 87 -6.40 12.53 -8.88
N VAL A 88 -7.36 13.25 -9.45
CA VAL A 88 -8.79 13.03 -9.26
C VAL A 88 -9.49 13.09 -10.61
N ARG A 89 -10.40 12.16 -10.88
CA ARG A 89 -11.29 12.24 -12.04
C ARG A 89 -12.57 12.98 -11.65
N LYS A 90 -12.84 14.09 -12.33
CA LYS A 90 -14.08 14.87 -12.19
C LYS A 90 -15.26 14.17 -12.87
N SER A 91 -16.47 14.66 -12.65
CA SER A 91 -17.68 14.06 -13.24
C SER A 91 -17.74 14.26 -14.77
N ASP A 92 -17.13 15.32 -15.29
CA ASP A 92 -16.93 15.55 -16.73
C ASP A 92 -15.89 14.62 -17.39
N GLY A 93 -15.20 13.80 -16.58
CA GLY A 93 -14.19 12.85 -17.02
C GLY A 93 -12.76 13.41 -17.07
N GLU A 94 -12.56 14.72 -16.86
CA GLU A 94 -11.23 15.34 -16.77
C GLU A 94 -10.45 14.78 -15.58
N ILE A 95 -9.15 14.54 -15.77
CA ILE A 95 -8.23 14.21 -14.67
C ILE A 95 -7.53 15.49 -14.25
N VAL A 96 -7.80 15.95 -13.04
CA VAL A 96 -7.08 17.06 -12.42
C VAL A 96 -6.00 16.55 -11.48
N THR A 97 -4.84 17.20 -11.54
CA THR A 97 -3.68 16.87 -10.72
C THR A 97 -3.27 18.05 -9.86
N GLU A 98 -2.88 17.79 -8.62
CA GLU A 98 -2.30 18.80 -7.74
C GLU A 98 -1.04 18.27 -7.06
N VAL A 99 0.04 19.04 -7.19
CA VAL A 99 1.32 18.75 -6.53
C VAL A 99 1.49 19.62 -5.29
N ARG A 100 1.85 19.00 -4.18
CA ARG A 100 2.11 19.66 -2.90
C ARG A 100 3.39 19.12 -2.25
N PRO A 101 4.08 19.91 -1.41
CA PRO A 101 5.15 19.39 -0.57
C PRO A 101 4.57 18.45 0.50
N TRP A 102 5.27 17.34 0.79
CA TRP A 102 4.91 16.43 1.87
C TRP A 102 5.04 17.14 3.23
N PHE A 103 3.94 17.23 3.98
CA PHE A 103 4.01 17.71 5.36
C PHE A 103 4.75 16.68 6.22
N THR A 104 5.82 17.09 6.90
CA THR A 104 6.54 16.23 7.84
C THR A 104 6.54 16.77 9.27
N MET A 105 6.28 15.86 10.21
CA MET A 105 6.40 16.08 11.65
C MET A 105 7.80 15.69 12.16
N ILE A 106 8.56 14.93 11.38
CA ILE A 106 9.87 14.38 11.76
C ILE A 106 10.99 15.40 11.51
N ARG A 107 10.89 16.55 12.16
CA ARG A 107 11.89 17.63 12.08
C ARG A 107 13.10 17.34 12.98
N HIS A 108 12.87 16.79 14.16
CA HIS A 108 13.91 16.53 15.15
C HIS A 108 14.58 15.16 14.95
N PRO A 109 15.91 15.02 15.12
CA PRO A 109 16.63 13.74 14.96
C PRO A 109 16.11 12.60 15.84
N LEU A 110 15.59 12.92 17.04
CA LEU A 110 15.03 11.92 17.95
C LEU A 110 13.80 11.22 17.36
N LEU A 111 12.96 11.95 16.61
CA LEU A 111 11.77 11.38 15.97
C LEU A 111 12.11 10.51 14.75
N LYS A 112 13.38 10.44 14.34
CA LYS A 112 13.86 9.54 13.27
C LYS A 112 14.33 8.19 13.82
N LYS A 113 14.52 8.08 15.13
CA LYS A 113 15.04 6.86 15.76
C LYS A 113 14.02 5.71 15.64
N PRO A 114 14.49 4.47 15.42
CA PRO A 114 13.65 3.29 15.49
C PRO A 114 12.88 3.23 16.82
N PHE A 115 11.65 2.69 16.80
CA PHE A 115 10.75 2.58 17.96
C PHE A 115 10.26 3.92 18.55
N VAL A 116 10.59 5.05 17.93
CA VAL A 116 10.04 6.39 18.29
C VAL A 116 9.31 6.99 17.10
N ARG A 117 9.79 6.76 15.89
CA ARG A 117 9.27 7.37 14.66
C ARG A 117 7.87 6.92 14.24
N GLY A 118 7.37 5.79 14.73
CA GLY A 118 6.11 5.22 14.23
C GLY A 118 4.90 6.12 14.47
N PHE A 119 4.75 6.66 15.67
CA PHE A 119 3.64 7.57 15.98
C PHE A 119 3.70 8.89 15.16
N PRO A 120 4.84 9.62 15.09
CA PRO A 120 4.97 10.78 14.21
C PRO A 120 4.70 10.46 12.73
N VAL A 121 5.18 9.33 12.21
CA VAL A 121 4.91 8.90 10.82
C VAL A 121 3.41 8.69 10.61
N LEU A 122 2.73 8.01 11.54
CA LEU A 122 1.29 7.81 11.48
C LEU A 122 0.54 9.14 11.45
N MET A 123 0.91 10.09 12.31
CA MET A 123 0.29 11.41 12.36
C MET A 123 0.51 12.21 11.07
N GLU A 124 1.74 12.25 10.52
CA GLU A 124 1.97 12.98 9.26
C GLU A 124 1.27 12.31 8.08
N THR A 125 1.23 10.97 8.00
CA THR A 125 0.48 10.25 6.95
C THR A 125 -1.02 10.53 7.06
N MET A 126 -1.59 10.50 8.27
CA MET A 126 -3.01 10.82 8.50
C MET A 126 -3.33 12.26 8.08
N VAL A 127 -2.51 13.24 8.46
CA VAL A 127 -2.73 14.65 8.09
C VAL A 127 -2.67 14.86 6.57
N ASN A 128 -1.66 14.29 5.90
CA ASN A 128 -1.56 14.37 4.44
C ASN A 128 -2.74 13.64 3.77
N GLY A 129 -3.14 12.47 4.28
CA GLY A 129 -4.27 11.69 3.78
C GLY A 129 -5.62 12.41 3.91
N ILE A 130 -5.91 13.04 5.05
CA ILE A 130 -7.14 13.83 5.24
C ILE A 130 -7.16 15.03 4.29
N LYS A 131 -6.03 15.74 4.13
CA LYS A 131 -5.93 16.85 3.17
C LYS A 131 -6.19 16.40 1.74
N ALA A 132 -5.70 15.22 1.36
CA ALA A 132 -5.92 14.66 0.04
C ALA A 132 -7.37 14.19 -0.16
N LEU A 133 -7.98 13.55 0.85
CA LEU A 133 -9.38 13.15 0.83
C LEU A 133 -10.31 14.36 0.68
N ASN A 134 -10.11 15.42 1.48
CA ASN A 134 -10.92 16.64 1.39
C ASN A 134 -10.78 17.32 0.02
N TYR A 135 -9.55 17.42 -0.51
CA TYR A 135 -9.34 17.95 -1.85
C TYR A 135 -10.06 17.11 -2.91
N SER A 136 -9.95 15.77 -2.84
CA SER A 136 -10.61 14.88 -3.79
C SER A 136 -12.13 14.96 -3.73
N ALA A 137 -12.69 15.10 -2.53
CA ALA A 137 -14.13 15.28 -2.35
C ALA A 137 -14.62 16.58 -3.03
N MET A 138 -13.86 17.67 -2.87
CA MET A 138 -14.19 18.95 -3.50
C MET A 138 -14.11 18.89 -5.03
N GLN A 139 -13.11 18.18 -5.58
CA GLN A 139 -12.97 18.05 -7.04
C GLN A 139 -14.02 17.11 -7.64
N ALA A 140 -14.36 16.01 -6.95
CA ALA A 140 -15.34 15.04 -7.43
C ALA A 140 -16.79 15.55 -7.37
N ALA A 141 -17.07 16.56 -6.54
CA ALA A 141 -18.40 17.15 -6.38
C ALA A 141 -18.73 18.25 -7.43
N ASP A 142 -17.92 18.38 -8.49
CA ASP A 142 -18.21 19.24 -9.66
C ASP A 142 -18.61 20.69 -9.32
N GLY A 143 -17.88 21.32 -8.39
CA GLY A 143 -18.03 22.76 -8.14
C GLY A 143 -19.45 23.17 -7.71
N ASP A 144 -20.20 22.29 -7.04
CA ASP A 144 -21.42 22.68 -6.34
C ASP A 144 -21.07 23.81 -5.35
N GLU A 145 -21.30 25.06 -5.77
CA GLU A 145 -21.14 26.27 -4.94
C GLU A 145 -22.05 26.21 -3.69
N GLU A 146 -23.03 25.29 -3.67
CA GLU A 146 -23.88 24.96 -2.53
C GLU A 146 -23.25 24.02 -1.49
N ALA A 147 -22.09 23.42 -1.76
CA ALA A 147 -21.19 22.92 -0.70
C ALA A 147 -20.54 24.13 0.00
N GLY A 148 -21.37 25.02 0.53
CA GLY A 148 -21.00 26.29 1.12
C GLY A 148 -19.82 26.09 2.05
N GLU A 149 -18.77 26.87 1.82
CA GLU A 149 -17.45 26.76 2.46
C GLU A 149 -17.57 26.10 3.83
N LEU A 150 -17.32 24.78 3.90
CA LEU A 150 -17.37 24.06 5.17
C LEU A 150 -16.38 24.76 6.07
N THR A 151 -16.90 25.57 6.99
CA THR A 151 -16.09 26.43 7.84
C THR A 151 -15.09 25.54 8.56
N ASN A 152 -13.87 26.01 8.83
CA ASN A 152 -12.85 25.21 9.53
C ASN A 152 -13.38 24.49 10.80
N TRP A 153 -14.39 25.07 11.45
CA TRP A 153 -15.13 24.47 12.54
C TRP A 153 -15.92 23.20 12.16
N HIS A 154 -16.67 23.18 11.05
CA HIS A 154 -17.40 22.00 10.58
C HIS A 154 -16.45 20.84 10.24
N LEU A 155 -15.31 21.15 9.60
CA LEU A 155 -14.26 20.16 9.33
C LEU A 155 -13.64 19.64 10.63
N ALA A 156 -13.36 20.52 11.59
CA ALA A 156 -12.84 20.11 12.90
C ALA A 156 -13.85 19.24 13.66
N LEU A 157 -15.13 19.61 13.67
CA LEU A 157 -16.20 18.88 14.33
C LEU A 157 -16.39 17.49 13.73
N THR A 158 -16.51 17.39 12.40
CA THR A 158 -16.65 16.10 11.70
C THR A 158 -15.44 15.20 11.94
N MET A 159 -14.24 15.75 11.96
CA MET A 159 -13.02 15.01 12.30
C MET A 159 -13.04 14.48 13.74
N VAL A 160 -13.45 15.32 14.72
CA VAL A 160 -13.57 14.89 16.13
C VAL A 160 -14.63 13.81 16.27
N LEU A 161 -15.77 13.95 15.62
CA LEU A 161 -16.85 12.95 15.64
C LEU A 161 -16.40 11.64 14.99
N ALA A 162 -15.73 11.69 13.84
CA ALA A 162 -15.20 10.51 13.15
C ALA A 162 -14.13 9.79 13.98
N LEU A 163 -13.19 10.54 14.59
CA LEU A 163 -12.18 9.96 15.47
C LEU A 163 -12.81 9.38 16.75
N GLY A 164 -13.76 10.09 17.35
CA GLY A 164 -14.53 9.62 18.51
C GLY A 164 -15.31 8.34 18.20
N ALA A 165 -15.97 8.28 17.04
CA ALA A 165 -16.66 7.08 16.57
C ALA A 165 -15.69 5.92 16.32
N ALA A 166 -14.52 6.17 15.73
CA ALA A 166 -13.49 5.15 15.52
C ALA A 166 -12.95 4.60 16.85
N LEU A 167 -12.64 5.47 17.82
CA LEU A 167 -12.22 5.04 19.16
C LEU A 167 -13.34 4.28 19.88
N GLY A 168 -14.58 4.76 19.76
CA GLY A 168 -15.77 4.09 20.26
C GLY A 168 -15.90 2.68 19.71
N LEU A 169 -15.81 2.53 18.37
CA LEU A 169 -16.00 1.27 17.67
C LEU A 169 -14.85 0.28 17.89
N PHE A 170 -13.59 0.72 17.89
CA PHE A 170 -12.42 -0.18 17.88
C PHE A 170 -11.72 -0.33 19.23
N VAL A 171 -12.03 0.51 20.22
CA VAL A 171 -11.41 0.45 21.56
C VAL A 171 -12.45 0.19 22.63
N VAL A 172 -13.47 1.04 22.67
CA VAL A 172 -14.47 1.05 23.75
C VAL A 172 -15.41 -0.14 23.59
N LEU A 173 -16.01 -0.32 22.40
CA LEU A 173 -16.96 -1.39 22.14
C LEU A 173 -16.37 -2.79 22.38
N PRO A 174 -15.18 -3.17 21.85
CA PRO A 174 -14.62 -4.50 22.12
C PRO A 174 -14.33 -4.74 23.59
N HIS A 175 -13.91 -3.70 24.33
CA HIS A 175 -13.67 -3.80 25.76
C HIS A 175 -14.96 -4.11 26.52
N PHE A 176 -16.03 -3.36 26.27
CA PHE A 176 -17.31 -3.58 26.96
C PHE A 176 -18.03 -4.85 26.51
N LEU A 177 -17.87 -5.28 25.27
CA LEU A 177 -18.32 -6.61 24.85
C LEU A 177 -17.58 -7.70 25.63
N SER A 178 -16.29 -7.54 25.91
CA SER A 178 -15.52 -8.48 26.73
C SER A 178 -15.96 -8.50 28.19
N VAL A 179 -16.34 -7.34 28.75
CA VAL A 179 -17.02 -7.26 30.06
C VAL A 179 -18.34 -8.02 30.03
N GLY A 180 -19.09 -7.96 28.93
CA GLY A 180 -20.27 -8.82 28.73
C GLY A 180 -19.93 -10.32 28.80
N MET A 181 -18.80 -10.74 28.24
CA MET A 181 -18.35 -12.15 28.29
C MET A 181 -17.97 -12.58 29.72
N GLU A 182 -17.38 -11.67 30.50
CA GLU A 182 -17.13 -11.87 31.93
C GLU A 182 -18.45 -12.04 32.69
N MET A 183 -19.43 -11.16 32.48
CA MET A 183 -20.74 -11.23 33.13
C MET A 183 -21.53 -12.52 32.79
N LEU A 184 -21.30 -13.08 31.60
CA LEU A 184 -21.88 -14.36 31.17
C LEU A 184 -21.13 -15.58 31.71
N GLY A 185 -20.02 -15.38 32.43
CA GLY A 185 -19.17 -16.45 32.96
C GLY A 185 -18.29 -17.15 31.92
N TRP A 186 -18.08 -16.54 30.74
CA TRP A 186 -17.26 -17.09 29.65
C TRP A 186 -15.83 -16.52 29.63
N ALA A 187 -15.56 -15.51 30.44
CA ALA A 187 -14.25 -14.91 30.65
C ALA A 187 -14.02 -14.69 32.15
N GLY A 188 -12.75 -14.70 32.59
CA GLY A 188 -12.37 -14.11 33.87
C GLY A 188 -12.41 -12.59 33.83
N ASP A 189 -12.01 -11.96 34.94
CA ASP A 189 -11.94 -10.50 35.07
C ASP A 189 -10.84 -9.88 34.20
N VAL A 190 -10.76 -8.54 34.24
CA VAL A 190 -9.77 -7.74 33.49
C VAL A 190 -8.29 -8.03 33.84
N GLU A 191 -8.00 -8.80 34.87
CA GLU A 191 -6.65 -9.24 35.23
C GLU A 191 -6.34 -10.62 34.62
N SER A 192 -7.37 -11.34 34.19
CA SER A 192 -7.25 -12.66 33.56
C SER A 192 -6.80 -12.59 32.10
N LEU A 193 -5.98 -13.57 31.70
CA LEU A 193 -5.62 -13.76 30.29
C LEU A 193 -6.86 -14.01 29.41
N SER A 194 -7.88 -14.69 29.94
CA SER A 194 -9.12 -14.99 29.23
C SER A 194 -9.89 -13.73 28.82
N PHE A 195 -9.90 -12.68 29.65
CA PHE A 195 -10.53 -11.41 29.29
C PHE A 195 -9.84 -10.77 28.09
N HIS A 196 -8.50 -10.76 28.10
CA HIS A 196 -7.73 -10.19 27.00
C HIS A 196 -7.79 -11.02 25.71
N ALA A 197 -7.93 -12.34 25.83
CA ALA A 197 -8.19 -13.19 24.68
C ALA A 197 -9.52 -12.83 24.02
N TRP A 198 -10.60 -12.65 24.81
CA TRP A 198 -11.89 -12.18 24.29
C TRP A 198 -11.83 -10.76 23.72
N ASP A 199 -11.16 -9.81 24.39
CA ASP A 199 -10.95 -8.45 23.86
C ASP A 199 -10.27 -8.49 22.49
N GLY A 200 -9.25 -9.35 22.34
CA GLY A 200 -8.56 -9.54 21.08
C GLY A 200 -9.43 -10.15 19.99
N VAL A 201 -10.14 -11.25 20.28
CA VAL A 201 -11.04 -11.92 19.33
C VAL A 201 -12.16 -10.99 18.89
N ILE A 202 -12.84 -10.34 19.83
CA ILE A 202 -13.93 -9.40 19.54
C ILE A 202 -13.40 -8.24 18.70
N LYS A 203 -12.25 -7.66 19.05
CA LYS A 203 -11.66 -6.57 18.27
C LYS A 203 -11.32 -6.99 16.83
N MET A 204 -10.83 -8.21 16.63
CA MET A 204 -10.60 -8.76 15.29
C MET A 204 -11.91 -8.94 14.52
N LEU A 205 -12.94 -9.48 15.16
CA LEU A 205 -14.27 -9.65 14.54
C LEU A 205 -14.90 -8.31 14.17
N VAL A 206 -14.84 -7.32 15.07
CA VAL A 206 -15.34 -5.96 14.82
C VAL A 206 -14.55 -5.30 13.69
N PHE A 207 -13.22 -5.43 13.67
CA PHE A 207 -12.38 -4.86 12.63
C PHE A 207 -12.67 -5.44 11.23
N VAL A 208 -12.66 -6.77 11.11
CA VAL A 208 -12.94 -7.45 9.84
C VAL A 208 -14.39 -7.25 9.43
N GLY A 209 -15.33 -7.38 10.37
CA GLY A 209 -16.76 -7.17 10.14
C GLY A 209 -17.09 -5.76 9.66
N TYR A 210 -16.48 -4.74 10.27
CA TYR A 210 -16.63 -3.35 9.83
C TYR A 210 -16.17 -3.15 8.39
N ILE A 211 -14.96 -3.63 8.05
CA ILE A 211 -14.43 -3.48 6.69
C ILE A 211 -15.29 -4.22 5.67
N LEU A 212 -15.74 -5.44 6.00
CA LEU A 212 -16.68 -6.18 5.16
C LEU A 212 -17.98 -5.39 4.96
N ALA A 213 -18.56 -4.84 6.02
CA ALA A 213 -19.81 -4.09 5.95
C ALA A 213 -19.68 -2.85 5.03
N ILE A 214 -18.66 -2.02 5.24
CA ILE A 214 -18.46 -0.82 4.41
C ILE A 214 -18.08 -1.15 2.97
N SER A 215 -17.48 -2.33 2.70
CA SER A 215 -17.11 -2.74 1.34
C SER A 215 -18.31 -2.95 0.40
N TYR A 216 -19.52 -3.06 0.96
CA TYR A 216 -20.76 -3.13 0.18
C TYR A 216 -21.32 -1.75 -0.20
N ILE A 217 -20.79 -0.66 0.36
CA ILE A 217 -21.19 0.70 0.00
C ILE A 217 -20.52 1.05 -1.35
N PRO A 218 -21.28 1.46 -2.39
CA PRO A 218 -20.73 1.71 -3.73
C PRO A 218 -19.54 2.65 -3.75
N ASP A 219 -19.62 3.78 -3.04
CA ASP A 219 -18.54 4.79 -3.02
C ASP A 219 -17.27 4.24 -2.36
N ILE A 220 -17.40 3.45 -1.29
CA ILE A 220 -16.26 2.81 -0.63
C ILE A 220 -15.66 1.72 -1.51
N ARG A 221 -16.51 0.95 -2.20
CA ARG A 221 -16.06 -0.03 -3.19
C ARG A 221 -15.24 0.65 -4.29
N ARG A 222 -15.69 1.82 -4.77
CA ARG A 222 -14.98 2.61 -5.77
C ARG A 222 -13.63 3.08 -5.27
N VAL A 223 -13.52 3.54 -4.02
CA VAL A 223 -12.23 3.84 -3.37
C VAL A 223 -11.33 2.60 -3.30
N PHE A 224 -11.87 1.40 -3.02
CA PHE A 224 -11.09 0.16 -3.03
C PHE A 224 -10.63 -0.27 -4.42
N GLU A 225 -11.34 0.09 -5.48
CA GLU A 225 -10.89 -0.09 -6.87
C GLU A 225 -9.69 0.85 -7.16
N TYR A 226 -9.77 2.14 -6.82
CA TYR A 226 -8.63 3.07 -6.91
C TYR A 226 -7.42 2.62 -6.08
N HIS A 227 -7.64 1.99 -4.93
CA HIS A 227 -6.56 1.39 -4.14
C HIS A 227 -5.93 0.18 -4.86
N GLY A 228 -6.73 -0.60 -5.59
CA GLY A 228 -6.22 -1.62 -6.51
C GLY A 228 -5.39 -1.02 -7.64
N ALA A 229 -5.85 0.09 -8.24
CA ALA A 229 -5.12 0.81 -9.28
C ALA A 229 -3.76 1.33 -8.77
N GLU A 230 -3.73 1.95 -7.59
CA GLU A 230 -2.51 2.40 -6.90
C GLU A 230 -1.48 1.26 -6.82
N HIS A 231 -1.88 0.11 -6.30
CA HIS A 231 -0.97 -1.04 -6.15
C HIS A 231 -0.44 -1.56 -7.48
N LYS A 232 -1.29 -1.66 -8.50
CA LYS A 232 -0.86 -2.14 -9.83
C LYS A 232 0.11 -1.16 -10.50
N VAL A 233 -0.15 0.13 -10.38
CA VAL A 233 0.73 1.18 -10.91
C VAL A 233 2.08 1.16 -10.20
N ILE A 234 2.10 1.03 -8.86
CA ILE A 234 3.34 0.88 -8.09
C ILE A 234 4.11 -0.36 -8.55
N TRP A 235 3.47 -1.51 -8.72
CA TRP A 235 4.15 -2.70 -9.23
C TRP A 235 4.76 -2.48 -10.63
N THR A 236 4.01 -1.83 -11.52
CA THR A 236 4.46 -1.54 -12.89
C THR A 236 5.71 -0.65 -12.87
N TRP A 237 5.69 0.39 -12.03
CA TRP A 237 6.83 1.28 -11.80
C TRP A 237 8.04 0.56 -11.22
N GLU A 238 7.83 -0.32 -10.24
CA GLU A 238 8.91 -1.06 -9.59
C GLU A 238 9.55 -2.13 -10.46
N ASP A 239 8.81 -2.66 -11.43
CA ASP A 239 9.33 -3.56 -12.46
C ASP A 239 9.99 -2.80 -13.63
N GLY A 240 9.97 -1.46 -13.60
CA GLY A 240 10.57 -0.61 -14.63
C GLY A 240 9.88 -0.70 -15.99
N LYS A 241 8.59 -1.08 -16.02
CA LYS A 241 7.80 -1.15 -17.26
C LYS A 241 7.12 0.19 -17.57
N ASP A 242 6.79 0.37 -18.85
CA ASP A 242 6.06 1.56 -19.30
C ASP A 242 4.70 1.69 -18.61
N LEU A 243 4.44 2.87 -18.06
CA LEU A 243 3.19 3.20 -17.37
C LEU A 243 2.07 3.41 -18.40
N SER A 244 1.31 2.34 -18.65
CA SER A 244 0.09 2.38 -19.46
C SER A 244 -0.98 1.48 -18.85
N PRO A 245 -2.29 1.73 -19.08
CA PRO A 245 -3.35 0.83 -18.63
C PRO A 245 -3.16 -0.60 -19.12
N ALA A 246 -2.78 -0.77 -20.39
CA ALA A 246 -2.55 -2.07 -21.01
C ALA A 246 -1.44 -2.87 -20.32
N ALA A 247 -0.31 -2.24 -19.97
CA ALA A 247 0.77 -2.92 -19.25
C ALA A 247 0.44 -3.16 -17.77
N THR A 248 -0.26 -2.21 -17.14
CA THR A 248 -0.53 -2.19 -15.70
C THR A 248 -1.59 -3.19 -15.27
N ARG A 249 -2.59 -3.46 -16.13
CA ARG A 249 -3.75 -4.30 -15.82
C ARG A 249 -3.38 -5.69 -15.28
N PHE A 250 -2.26 -6.26 -15.71
CA PHE A 250 -1.84 -7.62 -15.36
C PHE A 250 -1.15 -7.74 -14.00
N TYR A 251 -0.80 -6.63 -13.35
CA TYR A 251 -0.18 -6.68 -12.03
C TYR A 251 -1.18 -7.01 -10.92
N SER A 252 -0.64 -7.51 -9.81
CA SER A 252 -1.43 -7.85 -8.64
C SER A 252 -1.91 -6.59 -7.91
N ARG A 253 -3.16 -6.59 -7.45
CA ARG A 253 -3.65 -5.59 -6.47
C ARG A 253 -3.16 -5.86 -5.04
N LEU A 254 -2.39 -6.93 -4.81
CA LEU A 254 -1.81 -7.25 -3.51
C LEU A 254 -0.35 -6.81 -3.47
N HIS A 255 -0.02 -5.95 -2.51
CA HIS A 255 1.28 -5.32 -2.40
C HIS A 255 1.83 -5.38 -0.95
N PRO A 256 3.04 -5.91 -0.71
CA PRO A 256 3.56 -6.20 0.64
C PRO A 256 3.90 -4.95 1.47
N ARG A 257 3.99 -3.77 0.84
CA ARG A 257 4.29 -2.49 1.52
C ARG A 257 3.06 -1.60 1.73
N CYS A 258 1.85 -2.11 1.50
CA CYS A 258 0.62 -1.34 1.67
C CYS A 258 0.38 -0.98 3.15
N GLY A 259 -0.08 0.26 3.39
CA GLY A 259 -0.46 0.77 4.71
C GLY A 259 -1.67 0.08 5.33
N THR A 260 -2.52 -0.63 4.58
CA THR A 260 -3.64 -1.40 5.19
C THR A 260 -3.15 -2.51 6.10
N ALA A 261 -1.95 -3.05 5.86
CA ALA A 261 -1.31 -3.97 6.80
C ALA A 261 -0.93 -3.26 8.11
N PHE A 262 -0.63 -1.96 8.10
CA PHE A 262 -0.22 -1.22 9.30
C PHE A 262 -1.32 -1.22 10.37
N LEU A 263 -2.58 -1.01 9.99
CA LEU A 263 -3.71 -1.08 10.93
C LEU A 263 -3.82 -2.47 11.58
N LEU A 264 -3.59 -3.53 10.79
CA LEU A 264 -3.58 -4.90 11.31
C LEU A 264 -2.40 -5.16 12.25
N PHE A 265 -1.22 -4.62 11.98
CA PHE A 265 -0.07 -4.68 12.89
C PHE A 265 -0.34 -3.91 14.19
N VAL A 266 -0.89 -2.69 14.11
CA VAL A 266 -1.29 -1.91 15.29
C VAL A 266 -2.29 -2.70 16.12
N LEU A 267 -3.29 -3.29 15.47
CA LEU A 267 -4.29 -4.14 16.11
C LEU A 267 -3.63 -5.34 16.82
N ALA A 268 -2.85 -6.15 16.10
CA ALA A 268 -2.22 -7.34 16.65
C ALA A 268 -1.26 -7.01 17.81
N VAL A 269 -0.41 -5.99 17.64
CA VAL A 269 0.51 -5.53 18.69
C VAL A 269 -0.28 -4.99 19.89
N SER A 270 -1.40 -4.29 19.67
CA SER A 270 -2.25 -3.81 20.77
C SER A 270 -2.80 -4.97 21.59
N ILE A 271 -3.27 -6.04 20.94
CA ILE A 271 -3.84 -7.21 21.64
C ILE A 271 -2.76 -7.86 22.51
N LEU A 272 -1.58 -8.10 21.94
CA LEU A 272 -0.47 -8.73 22.68
C LEU A 272 0.03 -7.86 23.83
N LEU A 273 0.21 -6.55 23.60
CA LEU A 273 0.69 -5.63 24.63
C LEU A 273 -0.36 -5.41 25.72
N TYR A 274 -1.64 -5.27 25.39
CA TYR A 274 -2.68 -5.06 26.39
C TYR A 274 -2.88 -6.30 27.27
N ALA A 275 -2.71 -7.51 26.73
CA ALA A 275 -2.80 -8.74 27.50
C ALA A 275 -1.77 -8.85 28.64
N VAL A 276 -0.65 -8.13 28.53
CA VAL A 276 0.43 -8.14 29.53
C VAL A 276 0.46 -6.84 30.32
N LEU A 277 0.40 -5.70 29.64
CA LEU A 277 0.57 -4.39 30.26
C LEU A 277 -0.65 -3.96 31.08
N VAL A 278 -1.87 -4.32 30.70
CA VAL A 278 -3.05 -3.90 31.48
C VAL A 278 -3.07 -4.59 32.85
N PRO A 279 -2.93 -5.92 32.98
CA PRO A 279 -2.83 -6.56 34.30
C PRO A 279 -1.65 -6.02 35.11
N TYR A 280 -0.49 -5.83 34.46
CA TYR A 280 0.70 -5.27 35.11
C TYR A 280 0.48 -3.83 35.63
N LEU A 281 -0.26 -2.99 34.91
CA LEU A 281 -0.54 -1.63 35.36
C LEU A 281 -1.55 -1.59 36.52
N LEU A 282 -2.51 -2.52 36.51
CA LEU A 282 -3.50 -2.67 37.59
C LEU A 282 -2.86 -3.06 38.92
N THR A 283 -1.66 -3.68 38.93
CA THR A 283 -0.94 -3.94 40.18
C THR A 283 -0.44 -2.67 40.87
N PHE A 284 -0.26 -1.56 40.14
CA PHE A 284 0.14 -0.27 40.73
C PHE A 284 -1.05 0.55 41.18
N TYR A 285 -2.12 0.55 40.38
CA TYR A 285 -3.35 1.28 40.68
C TYR A 285 -4.55 0.59 40.04
N SER A 286 -5.44 0.08 40.87
CA SER A 286 -6.73 -0.48 40.45
C SER A 286 -7.86 0.24 41.18
N PRO A 287 -8.65 1.08 40.49
CA PRO A 287 -9.84 1.68 41.07
C PRO A 287 -10.83 0.60 41.56
N GLU A 288 -11.44 0.81 42.72
CA GLU A 288 -12.41 -0.14 43.30
C GLU A 288 -13.79 -0.08 42.60
N HIS A 289 -14.21 1.12 42.18
CA HIS A 289 -15.49 1.29 41.50
C HIS A 289 -15.44 0.79 40.06
N PHE A 290 -16.41 -0.06 39.69
CA PHE A 290 -16.53 -0.65 38.34
C PHE A 290 -16.33 0.36 37.21
N ALA A 291 -17.12 1.45 37.20
CA ALA A 291 -17.04 2.46 36.15
C ALA A 291 -15.66 3.15 36.09
N ALA A 292 -15.06 3.44 37.25
CA ALA A 292 -13.73 4.03 37.33
C ALA A 292 -12.64 3.08 36.86
N LYS A 293 -12.73 1.78 37.19
CA LYS A 293 -11.77 0.74 36.75
C LYS A 293 -11.78 0.62 35.22
N HIS A 294 -12.95 0.50 34.62
CA HIS A 294 -13.07 0.37 33.16
C HIS A 294 -12.68 1.66 32.41
N LEU A 295 -13.07 2.84 32.93
CA LEU A 295 -12.64 4.12 32.35
C LEU A 295 -11.11 4.29 32.42
N TYR A 296 -10.50 3.91 33.54
CA TYR A 296 -9.06 3.91 33.71
C TYR A 296 -8.38 2.99 32.68
N ILE A 297 -8.86 1.75 32.52
CA ILE A 297 -8.30 0.80 31.54
C ILE A 297 -8.42 1.33 30.11
N VAL A 298 -9.57 1.89 29.73
CA VAL A 298 -9.75 2.49 28.39
C VAL A 298 -8.79 3.66 28.19
N ALA A 299 -8.64 4.55 29.18
CA ALA A 299 -7.68 5.65 29.12
C ALA A 299 -6.24 5.15 28.97
N MET A 300 -5.85 4.11 29.71
CA MET A 300 -4.54 3.48 29.60
C MET A 300 -4.31 2.88 28.19
N LYS A 301 -5.31 2.20 27.62
CA LYS A 301 -5.24 1.69 26.23
C LYS A 301 -4.98 2.83 25.24
N LEU A 302 -5.68 3.96 25.38
CA LEU A 302 -5.48 5.15 24.51
C LEU A 302 -4.06 5.71 24.62
N VAL A 303 -3.53 5.85 25.83
CA VAL A 303 -2.13 6.30 26.03
C VAL A 303 -1.15 5.30 25.43
N LEU A 304 -1.38 4.00 25.63
CA LEU A 304 -0.55 2.93 25.09
C LEU A 304 -0.64 2.79 23.55
N MET A 305 -1.58 3.44 22.87
CA MET A 305 -1.59 3.46 21.40
C MET A 305 -0.32 4.09 20.81
N VAL A 306 0.28 5.06 21.50
CA VAL A 306 1.54 5.68 21.06
C VAL A 306 2.67 4.65 20.97
N PRO A 307 3.08 3.94 22.05
CA PRO A 307 4.11 2.91 21.95
C PRO A 307 3.69 1.72 21.05
N VAL A 308 2.41 1.35 21.02
CA VAL A 308 1.90 0.32 20.09
C VAL A 308 2.20 0.71 18.64
N SER A 309 1.88 1.95 18.24
CA SER A 309 2.10 2.42 16.86
C SER A 309 3.58 2.47 16.51
N CYS A 310 4.45 2.80 17.47
CA CYS A 310 5.90 2.78 17.31
C CYS A 310 6.44 1.39 17.02
N VAL A 311 6.00 0.38 17.78
CA VAL A 311 6.39 -1.02 17.58
C VAL A 311 5.82 -1.55 16.28
N ALA A 312 4.53 -1.33 16.02
CA ALA A 312 3.85 -1.76 14.79
C ALA A 312 4.53 -1.20 13.53
N TYR A 313 4.97 0.06 13.55
CA TYR A 313 5.67 0.69 12.44
C TYR A 313 7.02 0.02 12.14
N GLU A 314 7.82 -0.30 13.17
CA GLU A 314 9.08 -1.02 12.95
C GLU A 314 8.84 -2.45 12.44
N MET A 315 7.80 -3.13 12.94
CA MET A 315 7.42 -4.47 12.48
C MET A 315 7.03 -4.48 11.02
N ILE A 316 6.16 -3.58 10.56
CA ILE A 316 5.76 -3.53 9.14
C ILE A 316 6.94 -3.15 8.25
N LYS A 317 7.78 -2.21 8.68
CA LYS A 317 8.95 -1.79 7.92
C LYS A 317 9.96 -2.93 7.78
N PHE A 318 10.17 -3.69 8.84
CA PHE A 318 11.01 -4.88 8.82
C PHE A 318 10.43 -5.98 7.92
N ALA A 319 9.13 -6.27 8.07
CA ALA A 319 8.42 -7.28 7.28
C ALA A 319 8.46 -6.96 5.77
N GLY A 320 8.18 -5.70 5.41
CA GLY A 320 8.21 -5.24 4.02
C GLY A 320 9.62 -5.27 3.40
N LYS A 321 10.64 -4.85 4.17
CA LYS A 321 12.05 -4.86 3.71
C LYS A 321 12.55 -6.27 3.41
N TYR A 322 12.17 -7.24 4.23
CA TYR A 322 12.61 -8.63 4.10
C TYR A 322 11.50 -9.56 3.60
N SER A 323 10.57 -9.04 2.79
CA SER A 323 9.38 -9.76 2.31
C SER A 323 9.65 -11.06 1.54
N ARG A 324 10.89 -11.30 1.08
CA ARG A 324 11.28 -12.58 0.47
C ARG A 324 11.60 -13.69 1.49
N ASN A 325 11.92 -13.33 2.74
CA ASN A 325 12.20 -14.28 3.81
C ASN A 325 10.91 -15.01 4.24
N PHE A 326 11.00 -16.31 4.55
CA PHE A 326 9.86 -17.13 4.94
C PHE A 326 9.09 -16.56 6.14
N LEU A 327 9.80 -16.18 7.21
CA LEU A 327 9.20 -15.59 8.41
C LEU A 327 8.48 -14.27 8.10
N CYS A 328 9.09 -13.41 7.28
CA CYS A 328 8.48 -12.14 6.88
C CYS A 328 7.29 -12.35 5.95
N ARG A 329 7.28 -13.40 5.10
CA ARG A 329 6.11 -13.77 4.30
C ARG A 329 4.93 -14.16 5.18
N ILE A 330 5.16 -14.97 6.21
CA ILE A 330 4.12 -15.32 7.20
C ILE A 330 3.61 -14.05 7.88
N LEU A 331 4.51 -13.16 8.29
CA LEU A 331 4.13 -11.93 8.98
C LEU A 331 3.34 -10.96 8.08
N CYS A 332 3.64 -10.90 6.78
CA CYS A 332 2.91 -10.10 5.80
C CYS A 332 1.58 -10.75 5.38
N TRP A 333 1.44 -12.07 5.50
CA TRP A 333 0.30 -12.82 4.96
C TRP A 333 -1.06 -12.30 5.45
N PRO A 334 -1.28 -12.06 6.76
CA PRO A 334 -2.54 -11.48 7.23
C PRO A 334 -2.85 -10.13 6.58
N GLY A 335 -1.83 -9.29 6.36
CA GLY A 335 -1.98 -8.00 5.68
C GLY A 335 -2.36 -8.15 4.20
N LEU A 336 -1.81 -9.15 3.51
CA LEU A 336 -2.20 -9.47 2.13
C LEU A 336 -3.63 -10.01 2.04
N MET A 337 -4.06 -10.81 3.03
CA MET A 337 -5.46 -11.25 3.10
C MET A 337 -6.41 -10.08 3.34
N MET A 338 -6.01 -9.11 4.17
CA MET A 338 -6.79 -7.91 4.40
C MET A 338 -6.98 -7.09 3.11
N GLN A 339 -5.95 -7.04 2.26
CA GLN A 339 -6.04 -6.38 0.96
C GLN A 339 -7.05 -7.04 0.02
N LEU A 340 -7.38 -8.33 0.19
CA LEU A 340 -8.47 -8.93 -0.58
C LEU A 340 -9.82 -8.25 -0.31
N LEU A 341 -10.00 -7.70 0.90
CA LEU A 341 -11.18 -6.97 1.32
C LEU A 341 -11.12 -5.48 0.96
N THR A 342 -9.94 -4.86 1.12
CA THR A 342 -9.74 -3.41 0.96
C THR A 342 -9.22 -2.97 -0.41
N THR A 343 -9.05 -3.90 -1.34
CA THR A 343 -8.79 -3.61 -2.76
C THR A 343 -9.81 -4.33 -3.62
N LYS A 344 -10.11 -3.77 -4.80
CA LYS A 344 -10.93 -4.37 -5.85
C LYS A 344 -10.22 -4.20 -7.19
N GLU A 345 -10.66 -4.94 -8.20
CA GLU A 345 -10.09 -4.81 -9.55
C GLU A 345 -10.52 -3.47 -10.17
N PRO A 346 -9.57 -2.60 -10.54
CA PRO A 346 -9.87 -1.34 -11.18
C PRO A 346 -10.18 -1.50 -12.68
N ASP A 347 -10.92 -0.54 -13.22
CA ASP A 347 -11.00 -0.31 -14.66
C ASP A 347 -9.80 0.50 -15.18
N ASP A 348 -9.65 0.60 -16.51
CA ASP A 348 -8.53 1.33 -17.12
C ASP A 348 -8.57 2.83 -16.81
N SER A 349 -9.75 3.42 -16.64
CA SER A 349 -9.91 4.84 -16.32
C SER A 349 -9.37 5.18 -14.93
N GLN A 350 -9.48 4.25 -13.98
CA GLN A 350 -8.89 4.39 -12.64
C GLN A 350 -7.37 4.20 -12.67
N VAL A 351 -6.89 3.30 -13.53
CA VAL A 351 -5.44 3.09 -13.75
C VAL A 351 -4.80 4.35 -14.35
N GLU A 352 -5.45 5.02 -15.30
CA GLU A 352 -4.98 6.31 -15.84
C GLU A 352 -4.79 7.37 -14.74
N VAL A 353 -5.74 7.51 -13.83
CA VAL A 353 -5.66 8.46 -12.71
C VAL A 353 -4.49 8.10 -11.78
N ALA A 354 -4.33 6.82 -11.46
CA ALA A 354 -3.21 6.35 -10.64
C ALA A 354 -1.85 6.57 -11.31
N ILE A 355 -1.76 6.43 -12.65
CA ILE A 355 -0.55 6.74 -13.44
C ILE A 355 -0.26 8.23 -13.39
N ALA A 356 -1.26 9.09 -13.61
CA ALA A 356 -1.10 10.54 -13.56
C ALA A 356 -0.59 10.99 -12.18
N ALA A 357 -1.19 10.49 -11.10
CA ALA A 357 -0.72 10.77 -9.74
C ALA A 357 0.74 10.34 -9.53
N LEU A 358 1.12 9.15 -10.02
CA LEU A 358 2.49 8.67 -9.88
C LEU A 358 3.48 9.54 -10.67
N GLN A 359 3.16 9.86 -11.92
CA GLN A 359 3.99 10.68 -12.81
C GLN A 359 4.24 12.06 -12.19
N CYS A 360 3.19 12.76 -11.74
CA CYS A 360 3.34 14.05 -11.06
C CYS A 360 4.10 13.94 -9.73
N ALA A 361 4.01 12.82 -9.02
CA ALA A 361 4.78 12.63 -7.78
C ALA A 361 6.29 12.49 -8.05
N VAL A 362 6.68 11.80 -9.13
CA VAL A 362 8.09 11.57 -9.47
C VAL A 362 8.69 12.72 -10.28
N ASN A 363 7.91 13.35 -11.15
CA ASN A 363 8.28 14.45 -12.04
C ASN A 363 7.30 15.63 -11.85
N PRO A 364 7.39 16.36 -10.74
CA PRO A 364 6.43 17.43 -10.42
C PRO A 364 6.46 18.62 -11.39
N GLU A 365 7.51 18.77 -12.19
CA GLU A 365 7.66 19.86 -13.18
C GLU A 365 6.84 19.60 -14.47
N GLU A 366 6.35 18.37 -14.66
CA GLU A 366 5.54 17.97 -15.81
C GLU A 366 4.02 18.11 -15.53
N CYS A 367 3.69 18.64 -14.35
CA CYS A 367 2.36 18.92 -13.82
C CYS A 367 2.37 20.33 -13.17
#